data_AF-A0AA43TAZ7-F1
#
_entry.id   AF-A0AA43TAZ7-F1
#
_cell.length_a   1.000
_cell.length_b   1.000
_cell.length_c   1.000
_cell.angle_alpha   90.00
_cell.angle_beta   90.00
_cell.angle_gamma   90.00
#
_symmetry.space_group_name_H-M   'P 1'
#
loop_
_entity.id
_entity.type
_entity.pdbx_description
1 polymer ?
#
loop_
_entity_poly.entity_id
_entity_poly.type
_entity_poly.pdbx_seq_one_letter_code
_entity_poly.pdbx_strand_id
1 'polypeptide(L)'
;MDSGQGSFNRRQDADDLTDYVNNGWLSSNEFEGPTFLWNHMIREASREGSDQRNDVPVANLSDADTVINMPMQWYFDALASMVPTAERTDTGVEIPRIDMPTFSLDSQALSGVDAVVGNAVASTRWLDAVGNLAEAVEMTARFVGNVADRDNEGFDYLKDLIQTVRVYMDAVACNADPMTGEQALRMITQVACNEDFRLNAMQMVELLSCGLSFAQWDDTRMFAYDALNKGIATMSDFASSASMLSNSADDSNSRDIQTDSQPVAQAKTDLSLFEDDDSLSAEDLNNLAMLDPALLSEKEIAQAAQNQFDHAVQFLRHDLLRISGDIDEADRFLRDNHTSEPLADAYAARLIASERWQDLLNFVDLVLRDKPNQVTMMFPEEVVPYEWETIREAALEALGRRDELIAMYQERLDDTYDPNTALNHLKLQAWQD
;
A
#
# COMPACT_ATOMS: atom_id res chain seq x y z
N MET A 1 21.10 34.19 46.17
CA MET A 1 19.80 34.13 45.48
C MET A 1 20.11 34.11 44.01
N ASP A 2 20.22 32.92 43.46
CA ASP A 2 20.17 32.67 42.02
C ASP A 2 19.76 31.21 41.86
N SER A 3 18.44 30.98 41.92
CA SER A 3 17.81 29.68 41.76
C SER A 3 17.45 29.53 40.28
N GLY A 4 18.41 29.04 39.50
CA GLY A 4 18.22 28.65 38.10
C GLY A 4 17.40 27.36 37.95
N GLN A 5 16.21 27.31 38.55
CA GLN A 5 15.20 26.34 38.11
C GLN A 5 14.62 26.88 36.81
N GLY A 6 15.02 26.29 35.68
CA GLY A 6 14.30 26.45 34.44
C GLY A 6 12.83 26.13 34.71
N SER A 7 11.95 27.09 34.41
CA SER A 7 10.50 26.90 34.52
C SER A 7 10.12 25.67 33.71
N PHE A 8 9.50 24.66 34.33
CA PHE A 8 8.94 23.51 33.62
C PHE A 8 7.87 24.01 32.65
N ASN A 9 8.01 23.68 31.36
CA ASN A 9 6.98 23.98 30.37
C ASN A 9 5.87 22.92 30.50
N ARG A 10 4.69 23.32 31.01
CA ARG A 10 3.52 22.45 31.19
C ARG A 10 2.82 22.07 29.87
N ARG A 11 3.30 22.58 28.74
CA ARG A 11 2.81 22.24 27.41
C ARG A 11 3.92 21.64 26.54
N GLN A 12 5.00 21.15 27.16
CA GLN A 12 6.17 20.73 26.40
C GLN A 12 5.82 19.67 25.36
N ASP A 13 5.06 18.63 25.72
CA ASP A 13 4.73 17.56 24.78
C ASP A 13 3.74 18.03 23.71
N ALA A 14 2.78 18.88 24.10
CA ALA A 14 1.85 19.49 23.16
C ALA A 14 2.57 20.39 22.14
N ASP A 15 3.50 21.22 22.60
CA ASP A 15 4.30 22.10 21.76
C ASP A 15 5.23 21.29 20.84
N ASP A 16 5.87 20.23 21.35
CA ASP A 16 6.76 19.35 20.58
C ASP A 16 5.98 18.56 19.50
N LEU A 17 4.79 18.05 19.82
CA LEU A 17 3.93 17.40 18.83
C LEU A 17 3.43 18.37 17.77
N THR A 18 3.01 19.56 18.17
CA THR A 18 2.59 20.60 17.23
C THR A 18 3.74 21.01 16.31
N ASP A 19 4.96 21.14 16.83
CA ASP A 19 6.16 21.43 16.04
C ASP A 19 6.48 20.29 15.07
N TYR A 20 6.47 19.04 15.54
CA TYR A 20 6.70 17.86 14.71
C TYR A 20 5.68 17.75 13.58
N VAL A 21 4.39 17.92 13.86
CA VAL A 21 3.34 17.80 12.84
C VAL A 21 3.41 18.94 11.82
N ASN A 22 3.64 20.17 12.26
CA ASN A 22 3.64 21.34 11.38
C ASN A 22 4.92 21.48 10.54
N ASN A 23 6.06 20.97 11.03
CA ASN A 23 7.35 21.03 10.33
C ASN A 23 7.81 19.67 9.78
N GLY A 24 7.10 18.59 10.09
CA GLY A 24 7.43 17.23 9.66
C GLY A 24 6.75 16.81 8.35
N TRP A 25 6.91 15.52 8.02
CA TRP A 25 6.49 14.92 6.74
C TRP A 25 4.99 15.12 6.41
N LEU A 26 4.15 15.25 7.43
CA LEU A 26 2.69 15.38 7.25
C LEU A 26 2.26 16.80 6.80
N SER A 27 3.19 17.75 6.76
CA SER A 27 2.96 19.10 6.24
C SER A 27 3.02 19.12 4.71
N SER A 28 1.87 18.88 4.06
CA SER A 28 1.69 19.30 2.67
C SER A 28 1.00 20.66 2.65
N ASN A 29 1.65 21.67 2.07
CA ASN A 29 1.00 22.96 1.83
C ASN A 29 0.00 22.90 0.66
N GLU A 30 0.01 21.81 -0.13
CA GLU A 30 -0.82 21.69 -1.34
C GLU A 30 -2.22 21.16 -1.03
N PHE A 31 -2.34 20.25 -0.05
CA PHE A 31 -3.62 19.67 0.36
C PHE A 31 -3.75 19.84 1.88
N GLU A 32 -4.91 20.29 2.37
CA GLU A 32 -5.15 20.54 3.80
C GLU A 32 -5.12 19.21 4.61
N GLY A 33 -3.93 18.63 4.80
CA GLY A 33 -3.72 17.33 5.45
C GLY A 33 -2.67 16.45 4.77
N PRO A 34 -2.30 15.33 5.42
CA PRO A 34 -1.38 14.36 4.87
C PRO A 34 -2.01 13.59 3.71
N THR A 35 -1.15 13.04 2.85
CA THR A 35 -1.48 12.07 1.80
C THR A 35 -0.51 10.89 1.89
N PHE A 36 -0.94 9.70 1.46
CA PHE A 36 -0.18 8.46 1.62
C PHE A 36 0.57 8.05 0.36
N LEU A 37 -0.14 8.02 -0.76
CA LEU A 37 0.39 7.60 -2.05
C LEU A 37 0.90 8.83 -2.81
N TRP A 38 0.21 9.96 -2.75
CA TRP A 38 0.67 11.18 -3.41
C TRP A 38 1.64 11.98 -2.53
N ASN A 39 2.69 12.58 -3.11
CA ASN A 39 3.49 13.62 -2.44
C ASN A 39 3.93 14.74 -3.41
N HIS A 40 4.38 15.86 -2.85
CA HIS A 40 4.83 17.03 -3.62
C HIS A 40 6.03 16.74 -4.53
N MET A 41 6.89 15.78 -4.19
CA MET A 41 8.03 15.39 -5.04
C MET A 41 7.59 14.85 -6.40
N ILE A 42 6.41 14.22 -6.51
CA ILE A 42 5.86 13.80 -7.81
C ILE A 42 5.65 15.02 -8.71
N ARG A 43 5.03 16.07 -8.16
CA ARG A 43 4.74 17.33 -8.87
C ARG A 43 6.03 18.10 -9.19
N GLU A 44 7.00 18.10 -8.29
CA GLU A 44 8.32 18.72 -8.52
C GLU A 44 9.07 18.01 -9.65
N ALA A 45 9.22 16.68 -9.59
CA ALA A 45 9.87 15.89 -10.64
C ALA A 45 9.15 16.01 -11.99
N SER A 46 7.82 16.06 -11.99
CA SER A 46 7.00 16.28 -13.18
C SER A 46 7.29 17.63 -13.85
N ARG A 47 7.43 18.70 -13.05
CA ARG A 47 7.80 20.05 -13.52
C ARG A 47 9.24 20.10 -14.03
N GLU A 48 10.20 19.53 -13.31
CA GLU A 48 11.60 19.45 -13.77
C GLU A 48 11.72 18.73 -15.13
N GLY A 49 10.96 17.65 -15.31
CA GLY A 49 10.88 16.94 -16.58
C GLY A 49 10.19 17.73 -17.70
N SER A 50 9.31 18.69 -17.37
CA SER A 50 8.54 19.43 -18.38
C SER A 50 9.43 20.32 -19.26
N ASP A 51 10.51 20.87 -18.71
CA ASP A 51 11.47 21.67 -19.49
C ASP A 51 12.28 20.82 -20.50
N GLN A 52 12.33 19.51 -20.28
CA GLN A 52 13.08 18.57 -21.11
C GLN A 52 12.18 17.83 -22.12
N ARG A 53 10.87 17.79 -21.89
CA ARG A 53 9.89 17.15 -22.77
C ARG A 53 9.63 17.99 -24.02
N ASN A 54 9.61 17.33 -25.17
CA ASN A 54 9.39 17.96 -26.46
C ASN A 54 8.44 17.12 -27.32
N ASP A 55 7.88 17.69 -28.39
CA ASP A 55 7.14 16.91 -29.39
C ASP A 55 8.12 16.09 -30.26
N VAL A 56 8.67 15.03 -29.65
CA VAL A 56 9.54 14.07 -30.30
C VAL A 56 8.76 12.79 -30.62
N PRO A 57 9.08 12.13 -31.75
CA PRO A 57 8.49 10.85 -32.08
C PRO A 57 8.70 9.81 -30.97
N VAL A 58 7.64 9.07 -30.68
CA VAL A 58 7.66 7.89 -29.83
C VAL A 58 7.66 6.67 -30.75
N ALA A 59 8.42 5.63 -30.41
CA ALA A 59 8.33 4.35 -31.10
C ALA A 59 6.86 3.89 -31.15
N ASN A 60 6.44 3.31 -32.27
CA ASN A 60 5.11 2.69 -32.31
C ASN A 60 5.07 1.50 -31.34
N LEU A 61 3.88 1.13 -30.89
CA LEU A 61 3.73 0.11 -29.84
C LEU A 61 4.33 -1.26 -30.25
N SER A 62 4.22 -1.66 -31.52
CA SER A 62 4.79 -2.93 -32.00
C SER A 62 6.32 -2.95 -31.99
N ASP A 63 6.94 -1.81 -32.31
CA ASP A 63 8.40 -1.67 -32.27
C ASP A 63 8.87 -1.63 -30.81
N ALA A 64 8.13 -0.95 -29.93
CA ALA A 64 8.39 -0.93 -28.49
C ALA A 64 8.33 -2.33 -27.87
N ASP A 65 7.25 -3.08 -28.14
CA ASP A 65 7.07 -4.49 -27.76
C ASP A 65 8.26 -5.34 -28.21
N THR A 66 8.69 -5.22 -29.48
CA THR A 66 9.84 -5.96 -30.01
C THR A 66 11.14 -5.60 -29.30
N VAL A 67 11.39 -4.32 -29.05
CA VAL A 67 12.60 -3.81 -28.39
C VAL A 67 12.68 -4.28 -26.93
N ILE A 68 11.56 -4.31 -26.22
CA ILE A 68 11.47 -4.79 -24.83
C ILE A 68 11.67 -6.31 -24.77
N ASN A 69 10.97 -7.07 -25.61
CA ASN A 69 10.98 -8.53 -25.54
C ASN A 69 12.31 -9.17 -25.91
N MET A 70 13.04 -8.59 -26.87
CA MET A 70 14.21 -9.25 -27.45
C MET A 70 15.33 -9.53 -26.40
N PRO A 71 15.74 -8.58 -25.54
CA PRO A 71 16.71 -8.87 -24.48
C PRO A 71 16.18 -9.86 -23.41
N MET A 72 14.90 -9.77 -23.04
CA MET A 72 14.27 -10.72 -22.09
C MET A 72 14.29 -12.15 -22.64
N GLN A 73 13.99 -12.33 -23.93
CA GLN A 73 14.04 -13.63 -24.58
C GLN A 73 15.47 -14.19 -24.61
N TRP A 74 16.46 -13.36 -24.93
CA TRP A 74 17.87 -13.78 -24.90
C TRP A 74 18.33 -14.20 -23.51
N TYR A 75 17.82 -13.56 -22.46
CA TYR A 75 18.08 -13.96 -21.09
C TYR A 75 17.58 -15.39 -20.83
N PHE A 76 16.33 -15.71 -21.15
CA PHE A 76 15.78 -17.06 -20.97
C PHE A 76 16.45 -18.10 -21.88
N ASP A 77 16.78 -17.75 -23.12
CA ASP A 77 17.53 -18.64 -24.02
C ASP A 77 18.93 -18.96 -23.49
N ALA A 78 19.61 -17.98 -22.89
CA ALA A 78 20.89 -18.16 -22.24
C ALA A 78 20.75 -19.09 -21.01
N LEU A 79 19.74 -18.87 -20.17
CA LEU A 79 19.45 -19.76 -19.03
C LEU A 79 19.18 -21.19 -19.50
N ALA A 80 18.37 -21.38 -20.53
CA ALA A 80 18.05 -22.69 -21.10
C ALA A 80 19.30 -23.47 -21.54
N SER A 81 20.33 -22.76 -21.97
CA SER A 81 21.60 -23.36 -22.41
C SER A 81 22.50 -23.81 -21.25
N MET A 82 22.27 -23.28 -20.05
CA MET A 82 23.10 -23.51 -18.87
C MET A 82 22.43 -24.39 -17.82
N VAL A 83 21.10 -24.37 -17.74
CA VAL A 83 20.32 -25.10 -16.72
C VAL A 83 19.87 -26.45 -17.29
N PRO A 84 20.34 -27.59 -16.74
CA PRO A 84 20.03 -28.92 -17.30
C PRO A 84 18.55 -29.30 -17.24
N THR A 85 17.79 -28.72 -16.32
CA THR A 85 16.34 -28.96 -16.13
C THR A 85 15.46 -28.02 -16.97
N ALA A 86 16.07 -27.18 -17.82
CA ALA A 86 15.31 -26.31 -18.71
C ALA A 86 14.65 -27.11 -19.83
N GLU A 87 13.34 -26.90 -20.01
CA GLU A 87 12.55 -27.47 -21.09
C GLU A 87 12.14 -26.37 -22.06
N ARG A 88 12.36 -26.60 -23.36
CA ARG A 88 11.87 -25.71 -24.42
C ARG A 88 10.47 -26.16 -24.81
N THR A 89 9.49 -25.29 -24.60
CA THR A 89 8.09 -25.49 -25.00
C THR A 89 7.76 -24.63 -26.21
N ASP A 90 6.57 -24.81 -26.79
CA ASP A 90 6.09 -23.96 -27.89
C ASP A 90 5.87 -22.50 -27.43
N THR A 91 5.73 -22.27 -26.12
CA THR A 91 5.47 -20.97 -25.49
C THR A 91 6.73 -20.31 -24.91
N GLY A 92 7.86 -21.02 -24.82
CA GLY A 92 9.12 -20.43 -24.35
C GLY A 92 10.07 -21.42 -23.70
N VAL A 93 10.76 -20.96 -22.66
CA VAL A 93 11.66 -21.77 -21.84
C VAL A 93 11.05 -21.90 -20.45
N GLU A 94 10.79 -23.14 -20.03
CA GLU A 94 10.34 -23.45 -18.68
C GLU A 94 11.53 -23.97 -17.86
N ILE A 95 11.75 -23.37 -16.69
CA ILE A 95 12.81 -23.77 -15.76
C ILE A 95 12.20 -23.83 -14.36
N PRO A 96 12.32 -24.96 -13.64
CA PRO A 96 11.90 -25.02 -12.24
C PRO A 96 12.55 -23.90 -11.42
N ARG A 97 11.76 -23.13 -10.66
CA ARG A 97 12.24 -21.93 -9.95
C ARG A 97 13.40 -22.21 -9.00
N ILE A 98 13.45 -23.42 -8.43
CA ILE A 98 14.53 -23.88 -7.55
C ILE A 98 15.88 -24.03 -8.28
N ASP A 99 15.84 -24.40 -9.57
CA ASP A 99 17.02 -24.60 -10.40
C ASP A 99 17.43 -23.32 -11.15
N MET A 100 16.55 -22.32 -11.18
CA MET A 100 16.80 -21.05 -11.86
C MET A 100 17.83 -20.20 -11.09
N PRO A 101 18.91 -19.75 -11.76
CA PRO A 101 19.86 -18.80 -11.19
C PRO A 101 19.15 -17.53 -10.70
N THR A 102 19.72 -16.89 -9.68
CA THR A 102 19.21 -15.59 -9.22
C THR A 102 19.35 -14.56 -10.33
N PHE A 103 18.26 -13.85 -10.63
CA PHE A 103 18.26 -12.74 -11.59
C PHE A 103 19.17 -11.62 -11.12
N SER A 104 19.81 -10.93 -12.07
CA SER A 104 20.56 -9.70 -11.82
C SER A 104 20.37 -8.72 -12.98
N LEU A 105 20.22 -7.43 -12.66
CA LEU A 105 20.09 -6.34 -13.61
C LEU A 105 21.28 -6.24 -14.57
N ASP A 106 22.47 -6.64 -14.14
CA ASP A 106 23.68 -6.68 -14.96
C ASP A 106 23.54 -7.64 -16.17
N SER A 107 22.54 -8.53 -16.17
CA SER A 107 22.21 -9.39 -17.30
C SER A 107 21.73 -8.64 -18.55
N GLN A 108 21.38 -7.35 -18.42
CA GLN A 108 20.83 -6.52 -19.49
C GLN A 108 19.47 -6.99 -20.03
N ALA A 109 18.78 -7.91 -19.32
CA ALA A 109 17.47 -8.40 -19.74
C ALA A 109 16.41 -7.30 -19.83
N LEU A 110 16.53 -6.24 -19.04
CA LEU A 110 15.61 -5.10 -19.00
C LEU A 110 16.07 -3.89 -19.85
N SER A 111 17.21 -4.00 -20.56
CA SER A 111 17.76 -2.88 -21.35
C SER A 111 16.83 -2.35 -22.45
N GLY A 112 15.94 -3.20 -22.98
CA GLY A 112 14.90 -2.79 -23.92
C GLY A 112 13.84 -1.88 -23.29
N VAL A 113 13.54 -2.11 -22.01
CA VAL A 113 12.63 -1.27 -21.21
C VAL A 113 13.22 0.12 -21.04
N ASP A 114 14.49 0.22 -20.64
CA ASP A 114 15.20 1.51 -20.49
C ASP A 114 15.14 2.35 -21.78
N ALA A 115 15.36 1.71 -22.92
CA ALA A 115 15.35 2.38 -24.22
C ALA A 115 13.96 2.94 -24.58
N VAL A 116 12.91 2.14 -24.37
CA VAL A 116 11.52 2.53 -24.68
C VAL A 116 11.02 3.60 -23.71
N VAL A 117 11.27 3.41 -22.41
CA VAL A 117 10.90 4.37 -21.36
C VAL A 117 11.60 5.70 -21.58
N GLY A 118 12.92 5.69 -21.84
CA GLY A 118 13.69 6.89 -22.12
C GLY A 118 13.17 7.69 -23.32
N ASN A 119 12.72 7.01 -24.38
CA ASN A 119 12.08 7.67 -25.52
C ASN A 119 10.69 8.24 -25.16
N ALA A 120 9.87 7.49 -24.41
CA ALA A 120 8.52 7.88 -24.04
C ALA A 120 8.50 9.10 -23.10
N VAL A 121 9.31 9.08 -22.02
CA VAL A 121 9.29 10.14 -20.99
C VAL A 121 9.77 11.50 -21.48
N ALA A 122 10.54 11.53 -22.58
CA ALA A 122 11.03 12.73 -23.24
C ALA A 122 10.00 13.36 -24.21
N SER A 123 8.89 12.67 -24.49
CA SER A 123 7.89 13.12 -25.45
C SER A 123 6.73 13.87 -24.79
N THR A 124 6.08 14.73 -25.57
CA THR A 124 4.75 15.28 -25.27
C THR A 124 3.64 14.62 -26.09
N ARG A 125 3.96 13.54 -26.83
CA ARG A 125 2.95 12.70 -27.50
C ARG A 125 2.31 11.79 -26.48
N TRP A 126 1.49 12.39 -25.62
CA TRP A 126 1.02 11.80 -24.36
C TRP A 126 0.48 10.39 -24.53
N LEU A 127 -0.44 10.17 -25.48
CA LEU A 127 -1.08 8.88 -25.65
C LEU A 127 -0.11 7.79 -26.14
N ASP A 128 0.73 8.09 -27.14
CA ASP A 128 1.71 7.13 -27.66
C ASP A 128 2.76 6.79 -26.60
N ALA A 129 3.24 7.81 -25.88
CA ALA A 129 4.20 7.63 -24.79
C ALA A 129 3.62 6.80 -23.63
N VAL A 130 2.38 7.08 -23.21
CA VAL A 130 1.73 6.29 -22.16
C VAL A 130 1.47 4.85 -22.63
N GLY A 131 1.14 4.64 -23.90
CA GLY A 131 1.06 3.28 -24.47
C GLY A 131 2.36 2.50 -24.28
N ASN A 132 3.51 3.12 -24.61
CA ASN A 132 4.81 2.49 -24.44
C ASN A 132 5.22 2.31 -22.96
N LEU A 133 4.84 3.25 -22.09
CA LEU A 133 5.06 3.12 -20.65
C LEU A 133 4.21 2.00 -20.04
N ALA A 134 2.96 1.86 -20.48
CA ALA A 134 2.08 0.77 -20.08
C ALA A 134 2.66 -0.59 -20.49
N GLU A 135 3.12 -0.71 -21.75
CA GLU A 135 3.79 -1.91 -22.26
C GLU A 135 5.05 -2.25 -21.47
N ALA A 136 5.89 -1.25 -21.19
CA ALA A 136 7.10 -1.42 -20.38
C ALA A 136 6.80 -1.97 -18.98
N VAL A 137 5.77 -1.44 -18.31
CA VAL A 137 5.35 -1.89 -16.98
C VAL A 137 4.82 -3.33 -17.04
N GLU A 138 3.92 -3.62 -17.98
CA GLU A 138 3.33 -4.95 -18.15
C GLU A 138 4.41 -6.01 -18.41
N MET A 139 5.30 -5.76 -19.36
CA MET A 139 6.37 -6.67 -19.71
C MET A 139 7.38 -6.86 -18.57
N THR A 140 7.68 -5.80 -17.81
CA THR A 140 8.55 -5.88 -16.64
C THR A 140 7.90 -6.71 -15.53
N ALA A 141 6.63 -6.48 -15.22
CA ALA A 141 5.91 -7.25 -14.19
C ALA A 141 5.85 -8.74 -14.55
N ARG A 142 5.52 -9.05 -15.80
CA ARG A 142 5.53 -10.43 -16.32
C ARG A 142 6.92 -11.06 -16.24
N PHE A 143 7.97 -10.32 -16.62
CA PHE A 143 9.34 -10.82 -16.56
C PHE A 143 9.76 -11.12 -15.11
N VAL A 144 9.54 -10.19 -14.18
CA VAL A 144 9.87 -10.35 -12.76
C VAL A 144 9.13 -11.54 -12.15
N GLY A 145 7.87 -11.75 -12.51
CA GLY A 145 7.09 -12.93 -12.09
C GLY A 145 7.66 -14.27 -12.56
N ASN A 146 8.39 -14.28 -13.67
CA ASN A 146 8.94 -15.48 -14.30
C ASN A 146 10.43 -15.73 -13.98
N VAL A 147 11.11 -14.82 -13.29
CA VAL A 147 12.51 -15.02 -12.87
C VAL A 147 12.63 -15.34 -11.38
N ALA A 148 13.78 -15.89 -10.98
CA ALA A 148 14.12 -16.08 -9.58
C ALA A 148 14.82 -14.83 -9.02
N ASP A 149 14.03 -13.82 -8.67
CA ASP A 149 14.50 -12.53 -8.14
C ASP A 149 14.75 -12.58 -6.63
N ARG A 150 15.76 -13.33 -6.19
CA ARG A 150 16.02 -13.56 -4.76
C ARG A 150 16.59 -12.34 -4.04
N ASP A 151 17.25 -11.46 -4.78
CA ASP A 151 17.86 -10.24 -4.26
C ASP A 151 16.96 -9.00 -4.47
N ASN A 152 15.74 -9.18 -4.99
CA ASN A 152 14.74 -8.15 -5.29
C ASN A 152 15.19 -7.08 -6.31
N GLU A 153 16.26 -7.30 -7.09
CA GLU A 153 16.72 -6.33 -8.09
C GLU A 153 15.66 -6.08 -9.17
N GLY A 154 14.94 -7.11 -9.60
CA GLY A 154 13.87 -6.99 -10.59
C GLY A 154 12.63 -6.28 -10.03
N PHE A 155 12.25 -6.61 -8.80
CA PHE A 155 11.13 -5.98 -8.10
C PHE A 155 11.39 -4.50 -7.78
N ASP A 156 12.61 -4.15 -7.36
CA ASP A 156 13.01 -2.76 -7.13
C ASP A 156 13.01 -1.97 -8.44
N TYR A 157 13.48 -2.56 -9.55
CA TYR A 157 13.39 -1.95 -10.88
C TYR A 157 11.92 -1.70 -11.28
N LEU A 158 11.01 -2.64 -11.03
CA LEU A 158 9.58 -2.46 -11.32
C LEU A 158 8.99 -1.28 -10.51
N LYS A 159 9.36 -1.13 -9.24
CA LYS A 159 8.92 -0.01 -8.40
C LYS A 159 9.41 1.33 -8.94
N ASP A 160 10.68 1.41 -9.34
CA ASP A 160 11.25 2.63 -9.93
C ASP A 160 10.58 2.98 -11.28
N LEU A 161 10.24 1.96 -12.07
CA LEU A 161 9.49 2.13 -13.31
C LEU A 161 8.06 2.65 -13.03
N ILE A 162 7.36 2.09 -12.06
CA ILE A 162 6.03 2.58 -11.61
C ILE A 162 6.14 4.04 -11.17
N GLN A 163 7.16 4.40 -10.40
CA GLN A 163 7.36 5.79 -9.97
C GLN A 163 7.61 6.73 -11.15
N THR A 164 8.38 6.30 -12.15
CA THR A 164 8.58 7.05 -13.41
C THR A 164 7.26 7.29 -14.13
N VAL A 165 6.41 6.27 -14.21
CA VAL A 165 5.08 6.36 -14.82
C VAL A 165 4.20 7.34 -14.05
N ARG A 166 4.20 7.29 -12.72
CA ARG A 166 3.42 8.21 -11.87
C ARG A 166 3.81 9.68 -12.11
N VAL A 167 5.11 9.95 -12.17
CA VAL A 167 5.64 11.29 -12.50
C VAL A 167 5.22 11.73 -13.90
N TYR A 168 5.27 10.84 -14.89
CA TYR A 168 4.84 11.15 -16.25
C TYR A 168 3.32 11.38 -16.34
N MET A 169 2.52 10.58 -15.62
CA MET A 169 1.07 10.72 -15.57
C MET A 169 0.64 12.03 -14.90
N ASP A 170 1.40 12.55 -13.93
CA ASP A 170 1.18 13.91 -13.43
C ASP A 170 1.36 14.97 -14.53
N ALA A 171 2.39 14.82 -15.37
CA ALA A 171 2.60 15.71 -16.51
C ALA A 171 1.47 15.60 -17.54
N VAL A 172 0.98 14.38 -17.83
CA VAL A 172 -0.19 14.15 -18.68
C VAL A 172 -1.41 14.88 -18.11
N ALA A 173 -1.68 14.70 -16.81
CA ALA A 173 -2.84 15.28 -16.18
C ALA A 173 -2.81 16.82 -16.16
N CYS A 174 -1.62 17.41 -16.04
CA CYS A 174 -1.43 18.87 -16.08
C CYS A 174 -1.53 19.49 -17.48
N ASN A 175 -1.19 18.74 -18.54
CA ASN A 175 -0.91 19.34 -19.86
C ASN A 175 -1.70 18.74 -21.03
N ALA A 176 -2.19 17.50 -20.92
CA ALA A 176 -2.98 16.88 -21.97
C ALA A 176 -4.42 17.41 -21.96
N ASP A 177 -5.09 17.36 -23.11
CA ASP A 177 -6.54 17.58 -23.12
C ASP A 177 -7.26 16.42 -22.40
N PRO A 178 -8.46 16.65 -21.82
CA PRO A 178 -9.14 15.65 -21.00
C PRO A 178 -9.40 14.31 -21.70
N MET A 179 -9.64 14.30 -23.02
CA MET A 179 -9.88 13.07 -23.77
C MET A 179 -8.61 12.23 -23.86
N THR A 180 -7.47 12.87 -24.17
CA THR A 180 -6.16 12.22 -24.16
C THR A 180 -5.79 11.72 -22.76
N GLY A 181 -6.04 12.54 -21.73
CA GLY A 181 -5.80 12.19 -20.34
C GLY A 181 -6.61 10.96 -19.87
N GLU A 182 -7.91 10.91 -20.22
CA GLU A 182 -8.78 9.77 -19.92
C GLU A 182 -8.27 8.48 -20.56
N GLN A 183 -7.91 8.53 -21.84
CA GLN A 183 -7.42 7.36 -22.56
C GLN A 183 -6.09 6.87 -22.01
N ALA A 184 -5.18 7.79 -21.69
CA ALA A 184 -3.89 7.49 -21.05
C ALA A 184 -4.09 6.81 -19.69
N LEU A 185 -4.91 7.37 -18.80
CA LEU A 185 -5.15 6.78 -17.49
C LEU A 185 -5.81 5.39 -17.60
N ARG A 186 -6.68 5.21 -18.61
CA ARG A 186 -7.32 3.91 -18.87
C ARG A 186 -6.31 2.84 -19.27
N MET A 187 -5.29 3.16 -20.05
CA MET A 187 -4.21 2.22 -20.40
C MET A 187 -3.48 1.75 -19.14
N ILE A 188 -3.06 2.68 -18.28
CA ILE A 188 -2.39 2.34 -17.01
C ILE A 188 -3.31 1.52 -16.09
N THR A 189 -4.59 1.89 -16.01
CA THR A 189 -5.59 1.14 -15.22
C THR A 189 -5.75 -0.29 -15.72
N GLN A 190 -5.73 -0.51 -17.04
CA GLN A 190 -5.81 -1.84 -17.64
C GLN A 190 -4.62 -2.70 -17.24
N VAL A 191 -3.40 -2.15 -17.31
CA VAL A 191 -2.18 -2.84 -16.87
C VAL A 191 -2.24 -3.15 -15.38
N ALA A 192 -2.61 -2.19 -14.54
CA ALA A 192 -2.73 -2.40 -13.10
C ALA A 192 -3.74 -3.51 -12.74
N CYS A 193 -4.76 -3.73 -13.56
CA CYS A 193 -5.81 -4.74 -13.35
C CYS A 193 -5.53 -6.08 -14.07
N ASN A 194 -4.35 -6.24 -14.68
CA ASN A 194 -3.96 -7.48 -15.35
C ASN A 194 -3.63 -8.59 -14.32
N GLU A 195 -3.29 -9.78 -14.81
CA GLU A 195 -2.95 -10.91 -13.93
C GLU A 195 -1.60 -10.78 -13.21
N ASP A 196 -0.63 -10.10 -13.83
CA ASP A 196 0.72 -9.89 -13.29
C ASP A 196 0.71 -9.06 -11.98
N PHE A 197 -0.29 -8.19 -11.81
CA PHE A 197 -0.44 -7.34 -10.63
C PHE A 197 -1.41 -7.87 -9.56
N ARG A 198 -2.25 -8.87 -9.85
CA ARG A 198 -3.25 -9.37 -8.88
C ARG A 198 -2.64 -9.98 -7.63
N LEU A 199 -1.45 -10.56 -7.75
CA LEU A 199 -0.69 -11.10 -6.62
C LEU A 199 0.24 -10.06 -5.98
N ASN A 200 0.35 -8.87 -6.58
CA ASN A 200 1.18 -7.75 -6.15
C ASN A 200 0.29 -6.54 -5.84
N ALA A 201 -0.60 -6.70 -4.86
CA ALA A 201 -1.66 -5.74 -4.54
C ALA A 201 -1.16 -4.31 -4.25
N MET A 202 0.01 -4.18 -3.62
CA MET A 202 0.63 -2.88 -3.37
C MET A 202 1.01 -2.16 -4.68
N GLN A 203 1.68 -2.85 -5.60
CA GLN A 203 2.09 -2.29 -6.89
C GLN A 203 0.88 -1.98 -7.77
N MET A 204 -0.17 -2.80 -7.70
CA MET A 204 -1.46 -2.50 -8.33
C MET A 204 -2.00 -1.15 -7.85
N VAL A 205 -2.04 -0.92 -6.52
CA VAL A 205 -2.53 0.34 -5.94
C VAL A 205 -1.61 1.52 -6.27
N GLU A 206 -0.30 1.32 -6.28
CA GLU A 206 0.67 2.36 -6.70
C GLU A 206 0.45 2.80 -8.15
N LEU A 207 0.18 1.87 -9.07
CA LEU A 207 -0.17 2.20 -10.45
C LEU A 207 -1.52 2.91 -10.56
N LEU A 208 -2.55 2.43 -9.85
CA LEU A 208 -3.86 3.09 -9.81
C LEU A 208 -3.76 4.52 -9.24
N SER A 209 -2.78 4.77 -8.36
CA SER A 209 -2.52 6.10 -7.82
C SER A 209 -2.06 7.13 -8.86
N CYS A 210 -1.72 6.72 -10.09
CA CYS A 210 -1.56 7.65 -11.22
C CYS A 210 -2.83 8.50 -11.44
N GLY A 211 -4.00 7.99 -11.04
CA GLY A 211 -5.26 8.72 -11.08
C GLY A 211 -5.31 9.92 -10.12
N LEU A 212 -4.50 9.93 -9.05
CA LEU A 212 -4.54 11.00 -8.04
C LEU A 212 -4.20 12.37 -8.62
N SER A 213 -3.29 12.45 -9.59
CA SER A 213 -3.03 13.73 -10.26
C SER A 213 -4.31 14.26 -10.91
N PHE A 214 -5.07 13.42 -11.62
CA PHE A 214 -6.33 13.80 -12.29
C PHE A 214 -7.45 14.21 -11.33
N ALA A 215 -7.38 13.83 -10.06
CA ALA A 215 -8.38 14.17 -9.06
C ALA A 215 -8.43 15.66 -8.72
N GLN A 216 -7.35 16.40 -9.01
CA GLN A 216 -7.21 17.83 -8.72
C GLN A 216 -8.15 18.72 -9.55
N TRP A 217 -8.62 18.23 -10.71
CA TRP A 217 -9.43 19.03 -11.64
C TRP A 217 -10.85 18.47 -11.76
N ASP A 218 -11.84 19.36 -11.73
CA ASP A 218 -13.26 18.98 -11.72
C ASP A 218 -13.70 18.16 -12.95
N ASP A 219 -13.10 18.42 -14.10
CA ASP A 219 -13.42 17.75 -15.37
C ASP A 219 -12.78 16.37 -15.51
N THR A 220 -11.67 16.10 -14.80
CA THR A 220 -10.95 14.82 -14.87
C THR A 220 -11.06 13.97 -13.61
N ARG A 221 -11.62 14.51 -12.52
CA ARG A 221 -11.75 13.82 -11.22
C ARG A 221 -12.44 12.46 -11.32
N MET A 222 -13.48 12.36 -12.16
CA MET A 222 -14.21 11.11 -12.37
C MET A 222 -13.31 9.99 -12.91
N PHE A 223 -12.27 10.31 -13.67
CA PHE A 223 -11.38 9.29 -14.23
C PHE A 223 -10.63 8.53 -13.13
N ALA A 224 -10.25 9.23 -12.06
CA ALA A 224 -9.57 8.63 -10.91
C ALA A 224 -10.50 7.71 -10.11
N TYR A 225 -11.77 8.11 -9.94
CA TYR A 225 -12.79 7.26 -9.32
C TYR A 225 -13.10 6.02 -10.15
N ASP A 226 -13.17 6.17 -11.48
CA ASP A 226 -13.39 5.03 -12.39
C ASP A 226 -12.22 4.03 -12.33
N ALA A 227 -10.97 4.51 -12.28
CA ALA A 227 -9.79 3.67 -12.12
C ALA A 227 -9.82 2.90 -10.78
N LEU A 228 -10.13 3.59 -9.68
CA LEU A 228 -10.30 2.98 -8.36
C LEU A 228 -11.40 1.90 -8.37
N ASN A 229 -12.58 2.23 -8.90
CA ASN A 229 -13.71 1.30 -8.97
C ASN A 229 -13.38 0.07 -9.83
N LYS A 230 -12.63 0.27 -10.92
CA LYS A 230 -12.17 -0.83 -11.78
C LYS A 230 -11.19 -1.75 -11.04
N GLY A 231 -10.27 -1.19 -10.25
CA GLY A 231 -9.36 -1.96 -9.40
C GLY A 231 -10.10 -2.82 -8.37
N ILE A 232 -11.05 -2.21 -7.65
CA ILE A 232 -11.90 -2.91 -6.66
C ILE A 232 -12.67 -4.06 -7.31
N ALA A 233 -13.32 -3.81 -8.44
CA ALA A 233 -14.06 -4.84 -9.17
C ALA A 233 -13.15 -5.99 -9.60
N THR A 234 -11.96 -5.68 -10.13
CA THR A 234 -11.01 -6.69 -10.60
C THR A 234 -10.55 -7.62 -9.47
N MET A 235 -10.21 -7.08 -8.30
CA MET A 235 -9.77 -7.89 -7.17
C MET A 235 -10.90 -8.70 -6.54
N SER A 236 -12.11 -8.13 -6.49
CA SER A 236 -13.31 -8.86 -6.07
C SER A 236 -13.62 -10.04 -7.00
N ASP A 237 -13.51 -9.84 -8.32
CA ASP A 237 -13.73 -10.89 -9.32
C ASP A 237 -12.67 -11.99 -9.22
N PHE A 238 -11.40 -11.60 -8.97
CA PHE A 238 -10.28 -12.54 -8.77
C PHE A 238 -10.51 -13.47 -7.58
N ALA A 239 -10.83 -12.93 -6.39
CA ALA A 239 -11.10 -13.73 -5.20
C ALA A 239 -12.35 -14.62 -5.35
N SER A 240 -13.39 -14.11 -6.01
CA SER A 240 -14.62 -14.87 -6.28
C SER A 240 -14.36 -16.05 -7.24
N SER A 241 -13.52 -15.86 -8.26
CA SER A 241 -13.19 -16.90 -9.24
C SER A 241 -12.37 -18.03 -8.61
N ALA A 242 -11.40 -17.70 -7.75
CA ALA A 242 -10.61 -18.68 -7.01
C ALA A 242 -11.48 -19.55 -6.07
N SER A 243 -12.51 -18.94 -5.47
CA SER A 243 -13.48 -19.65 -4.63
C SER A 243 -14.34 -20.65 -5.43
N MET A 244 -14.71 -20.32 -6.66
CA MET A 244 -15.52 -21.20 -7.53
C MET A 244 -14.75 -22.41 -8.04
N LEU A 245 -13.47 -22.22 -8.38
CA LEU A 245 -12.59 -23.31 -8.84
C LEU A 245 -12.41 -24.38 -7.74
N SER A 246 -12.22 -23.95 -6.48
CA SER A 246 -12.11 -24.84 -5.32
C SER A 246 -13.37 -25.67 -5.08
N ASN A 247 -14.57 -25.07 -5.15
CA ASN A 247 -15.83 -25.80 -4.90
C ASN A 247 -16.18 -26.82 -5.99
N SER A 248 -15.62 -26.68 -7.20
CA SER A 248 -15.85 -27.63 -8.31
C SER A 248 -14.99 -28.91 -8.21
N ALA A 249 -13.91 -28.88 -7.42
CA ALA A 249 -13.05 -30.04 -7.20
C ALA A 249 -13.66 -31.03 -6.19
N ASP A 250 -14.43 -30.56 -5.22
CA ASP A 250 -15.03 -31.40 -4.17
C ASP A 250 -16.29 -32.18 -4.62
N ASP A 251 -16.99 -31.71 -5.66
CA ASP A 251 -18.23 -32.36 -6.14
C ASP A 251 -17.97 -33.58 -7.05
N SER A 252 -16.69 -33.94 -7.28
CA SER A 252 -16.30 -35.04 -8.16
C SER A 252 -16.15 -36.40 -7.47
N ASN A 253 -16.37 -36.51 -6.15
CA ASN A 253 -16.13 -37.75 -5.40
C ASN A 253 -17.39 -38.46 -4.86
N SER A 254 -18.61 -38.06 -5.28
CA SER A 254 -19.84 -38.80 -4.94
C SER A 254 -20.51 -39.42 -6.17
N ARG A 255 -19.89 -40.43 -6.79
CA ARG A 255 -20.62 -41.36 -7.66
C ARG A 255 -20.06 -42.79 -7.59
N ASP A 256 -20.94 -43.66 -7.11
CA ASP A 256 -21.06 -45.10 -7.38
C ASP A 256 -20.07 -46.09 -6.75
N ILE A 257 -20.43 -46.62 -5.56
CA ILE A 257 -20.46 -48.08 -5.35
C ILE A 257 -21.75 -48.46 -4.61
N GLN A 258 -22.73 -48.94 -5.38
CA GLN A 258 -23.91 -49.65 -4.92
C GLN A 258 -23.55 -51.15 -4.82
N THR A 259 -23.54 -51.73 -3.63
CA THR A 259 -23.81 -53.17 -3.44
C THR A 259 -24.43 -53.46 -2.07
N ASP A 260 -25.59 -54.13 -2.12
CA ASP A 260 -26.46 -54.64 -1.06
C ASP A 260 -25.76 -55.46 0.05
N SER A 261 -26.17 -55.26 1.33
CA SER A 261 -26.87 -56.28 2.16
C SER A 261 -26.95 -55.93 3.67
N GLN A 262 -28.18 -55.67 4.13
CA GLN A 262 -28.81 -55.95 5.44
C GLN A 262 -28.38 -55.28 6.78
N PRO A 263 -29.34 -55.14 7.75
CA PRO A 263 -29.37 -54.05 8.71
C PRO A 263 -28.95 -54.48 10.13
N VAL A 264 -28.13 -53.66 10.80
CA VAL A 264 -27.92 -53.78 12.25
C VAL A 264 -27.90 -52.41 12.90
N ALA A 265 -28.89 -52.21 13.77
CA ALA A 265 -28.98 -51.34 14.94
C ALA A 265 -28.35 -49.93 14.88
N GLN A 266 -29.27 -48.95 14.96
CA GLN A 266 -29.06 -47.58 15.40
C GLN A 266 -28.10 -47.48 16.61
N ALA A 267 -26.95 -46.85 16.39
CA ALA A 267 -26.32 -46.00 17.39
C ALA A 267 -26.31 -44.59 16.80
N LYS A 268 -27.26 -43.75 17.25
CA LYS A 268 -27.18 -42.30 17.10
C LYS A 268 -25.91 -41.86 17.81
N THR A 269 -24.89 -41.55 17.04
CA THR A 269 -23.77 -40.73 17.50
C THR A 269 -23.96 -39.42 16.79
N ASP A 270 -24.31 -38.40 17.56
CA ASP A 270 -24.43 -37.01 17.11
C ASP A 270 -23.06 -36.59 16.53
N LEU A 271 -22.94 -36.65 15.20
CA LEU A 271 -21.84 -36.09 14.42
C LEU A 271 -22.39 -34.94 13.58
N SER A 272 -22.97 -33.96 14.28
CA SER A 272 -23.36 -32.66 13.72
C SER A 272 -22.70 -31.55 14.55
N LEU A 273 -21.39 -31.71 14.81
CA LEU A 273 -20.60 -30.79 15.64
C LEU A 273 -19.24 -30.39 15.02
N PHE A 274 -19.03 -30.68 13.74
CA PHE A 274 -17.89 -30.19 12.98
C PHE A 274 -18.40 -29.79 11.59
N GLU A 275 -19.12 -28.66 11.53
CA GLU A 275 -19.04 -27.84 10.32
C GLU A 275 -17.73 -27.07 10.49
N ASP A 276 -16.77 -27.42 9.64
CA ASP A 276 -15.39 -26.95 9.66
C ASP A 276 -15.33 -25.41 9.52
N ASP A 277 -15.07 -24.75 10.65
CA ASP A 277 -14.56 -23.37 10.73
C ASP A 277 -13.02 -23.39 10.69
N ASP A 278 -12.46 -24.21 9.79
CA ASP A 278 -11.01 -24.40 9.60
C ASP A 278 -10.41 -23.31 8.66
N SER A 279 -11.09 -22.17 8.50
CA SER A 279 -10.54 -21.06 7.74
C SER A 279 -9.56 -20.26 8.60
N LEU A 280 -8.31 -20.18 8.15
CA LEU A 280 -7.28 -19.32 8.73
C LEU A 280 -7.76 -17.87 8.81
N SER A 281 -7.36 -17.15 9.86
CA SER A 281 -7.63 -15.72 9.96
C SER A 281 -6.93 -14.95 8.84
N ALA A 282 -7.41 -13.75 8.50
CA ALA A 282 -6.78 -12.90 7.48
C ALA A 282 -5.30 -12.59 7.80
N GLU A 283 -4.98 -12.47 9.09
CA GLU A 283 -3.63 -12.20 9.59
C GLU A 283 -2.74 -13.45 9.47
N ASP A 284 -3.27 -14.64 9.81
CA ASP A 284 -2.55 -15.91 9.65
C ASP A 284 -2.30 -16.23 8.17
N LEU A 285 -3.28 -15.97 7.30
CA LEU A 285 -3.13 -16.11 5.85
C LEU A 285 -2.03 -15.20 5.31
N ASN A 286 -2.01 -13.94 5.75
CA ASN A 286 -0.99 -12.98 5.31
C ASN A 286 0.41 -13.41 5.81
N ASN A 287 0.52 -13.85 7.07
CA ASN A 287 1.78 -14.35 7.63
C ASN A 287 2.29 -15.60 6.90
N LEU A 288 1.40 -16.55 6.58
CA LEU A 288 1.76 -17.76 5.82
C LEU A 288 2.13 -17.44 4.38
N ALA A 289 1.43 -16.50 3.73
CA ALA A 289 1.78 -16.02 2.41
C ALA A 289 3.18 -15.37 2.38
N MET A 290 3.58 -14.67 3.45
CA MET A 290 4.94 -14.11 3.55
C MET A 290 6.02 -15.17 3.83
N LEU A 291 5.68 -16.26 4.52
CA LEU A 291 6.64 -17.30 4.92
C LEU A 291 6.90 -18.33 3.81
N ASP A 292 5.84 -18.92 3.26
CA ASP A 292 5.94 -19.86 2.15
C ASP A 292 4.59 -19.95 1.40
N PRO A 293 4.43 -19.18 0.30
CA PRO A 293 3.22 -19.24 -0.53
C PRO A 293 2.91 -20.64 -1.08
N ALA A 294 3.89 -21.54 -1.18
CA ALA A 294 3.67 -22.90 -1.69
C ALA A 294 2.83 -23.77 -0.75
N LEU A 295 2.65 -23.34 0.51
CA LEU A 295 1.78 -24.00 1.49
C LEU A 295 0.32 -23.57 1.35
N LEU A 296 0.03 -22.55 0.56
CA LEU A 296 -1.32 -22.02 0.38
C LEU A 296 -1.97 -22.59 -0.88
N SER A 297 -3.27 -22.89 -0.77
CA SER A 297 -4.11 -23.14 -1.93
C SER A 297 -4.28 -21.88 -2.78
N GLU A 298 -4.65 -22.04 -4.05
CA GLU A 298 -4.96 -20.90 -4.93
C GLU A 298 -6.02 -19.96 -4.34
N LYS A 299 -6.98 -20.52 -3.59
CA LYS A 299 -8.02 -19.77 -2.88
C LYS A 299 -7.42 -18.90 -1.77
N GLU A 300 -6.54 -19.46 -0.96
CA GLU A 300 -5.89 -18.74 0.14
C GLU A 300 -4.93 -17.67 -0.36
N ILE A 301 -4.21 -17.93 -1.47
CA ILE A 301 -3.38 -16.93 -2.15
C ILE A 301 -4.25 -15.77 -2.65
N ALA A 302 -5.37 -16.06 -3.31
CA ALA A 302 -6.27 -15.03 -3.81
C ALA A 302 -6.90 -14.21 -2.67
N GLN A 303 -7.25 -14.86 -1.55
CA GLN A 303 -7.79 -14.20 -0.37
C GLN A 303 -6.74 -13.33 0.33
N ALA A 304 -5.50 -13.79 0.46
CA ALA A 304 -4.40 -13.00 1.00
C ALA A 304 -4.13 -11.76 0.15
N ALA A 305 -4.08 -11.92 -1.19
CA ALA A 305 -3.90 -10.80 -2.11
C ALA A 305 -5.07 -9.80 -2.06
N GLN A 306 -6.31 -10.29 -1.96
CA GLN A 306 -7.48 -9.42 -1.78
C GLN A 306 -7.40 -8.64 -0.46
N ASN A 307 -7.04 -9.30 0.64
CA ASN A 307 -6.89 -8.63 1.92
C ASN A 307 -5.82 -7.53 1.84
N GLN A 308 -4.65 -7.82 1.25
CA GLN A 308 -3.60 -6.80 1.06
C GLN A 308 -4.10 -5.63 0.21
N PHE A 309 -4.84 -5.91 -0.86
CA PHE A 309 -5.45 -4.87 -1.69
C PHE A 309 -6.46 -4.02 -0.91
N ASP A 310 -7.33 -4.63 -0.11
CA ASP A 310 -8.35 -3.95 0.67
C ASP A 310 -7.74 -3.01 1.73
N HIS A 311 -6.56 -3.33 2.25
CA HIS A 311 -5.80 -2.41 3.11
C HIS A 311 -5.16 -1.29 2.29
N ALA A 312 -4.42 -1.63 1.23
CA ALA A 312 -3.71 -0.67 0.40
C ALA A 312 -4.64 0.36 -0.28
N VAL A 313 -5.80 -0.09 -0.76
CA VAL A 313 -6.77 0.75 -1.47
C VAL A 313 -7.41 1.81 -0.56
N GLN A 314 -7.37 1.64 0.77
CA GLN A 314 -7.83 2.67 1.70
C GLN A 314 -6.98 3.93 1.61
N PHE A 315 -5.67 3.79 1.41
CA PHE A 315 -4.76 4.92 1.18
C PHE A 315 -5.13 5.68 -0.09
N LEU A 316 -5.40 4.95 -1.17
CA LEU A 316 -5.84 5.54 -2.44
C LEU A 316 -7.19 6.26 -2.30
N ARG A 317 -8.15 5.65 -1.60
CA ARG A 317 -9.47 6.26 -1.34
C ARG A 317 -9.36 7.54 -0.53
N HIS A 318 -8.57 7.51 0.54
CA HIS A 318 -8.34 8.69 1.37
C HIS A 318 -7.70 9.82 0.54
N ASP A 319 -6.61 9.52 -0.17
CA ASP A 319 -5.92 10.53 -0.97
C ASP A 319 -6.83 11.09 -2.06
N LEU A 320 -7.68 10.25 -2.65
CA LEU A 320 -8.64 10.69 -3.66
C LEU A 320 -9.65 11.69 -3.09
N LEU A 321 -10.21 11.43 -1.90
CA LEU A 321 -11.09 12.38 -1.20
C LEU A 321 -10.36 13.68 -0.89
N ARG A 322 -9.14 13.58 -0.34
CA ARG A 322 -8.32 14.74 0.06
C ARG A 322 -7.99 15.63 -1.13
N ILE A 323 -7.48 15.04 -2.21
CA ILE A 323 -7.02 15.75 -3.41
C ILE A 323 -8.20 16.31 -4.21
N SER A 324 -9.36 15.62 -4.17
CA SER A 324 -10.61 16.12 -4.75
C SER A 324 -11.19 17.34 -4.00
N GLY A 325 -10.65 17.69 -2.82
CA GLY A 325 -11.14 18.78 -1.99
C GLY A 325 -12.30 18.39 -1.06
N ASP A 326 -12.61 17.10 -0.92
CA ASP A 326 -13.64 16.58 -0.02
C ASP A 326 -13.06 16.38 1.40
N ILE A 327 -12.52 17.46 1.98
CA ILE A 327 -11.72 17.47 3.22
C ILE A 327 -12.46 16.85 4.42
N ASP A 328 -13.75 17.19 4.59
CA ASP A 328 -14.57 16.66 5.69
C ASP A 328 -14.80 15.15 5.57
N GLU A 329 -14.95 14.65 4.34
CA GLU A 329 -15.13 13.21 4.10
C GLU A 329 -13.80 12.47 4.26
N ALA A 330 -12.69 13.06 3.83
CA ALA A 330 -11.35 12.51 4.06
C ALA A 330 -11.04 12.41 5.57
N ASP A 331 -11.33 13.45 6.35
CA ASP A 331 -11.15 13.43 7.81
C ASP A 331 -12.09 12.42 8.50
N ARG A 332 -13.34 12.28 8.01
CA ARG A 332 -14.26 11.24 8.49
C ARG A 332 -13.73 9.84 8.16
N PHE A 333 -13.21 9.64 6.95
CA PHE A 333 -12.66 8.36 6.52
C PHE A 333 -11.50 7.92 7.41
N LEU A 334 -10.57 8.81 7.75
CA LEU A 334 -9.46 8.47 8.66
C LEU A 334 -9.98 8.05 10.04
N ARG A 335 -10.94 8.81 10.60
CA ARG A 335 -11.53 8.51 11.90
C ARG A 335 -12.26 7.17 11.91
N ASP A 336 -13.01 6.88 10.85
CA ASP A 336 -13.85 5.67 10.78
C ASP A 336 -12.99 4.41 10.49
N ASN A 337 -11.73 4.57 10.06
CA ASN A 337 -10.76 3.49 9.84
C ASN A 337 -9.58 3.56 10.83
N HIS A 338 -9.83 3.98 12.07
CA HIS A 338 -8.82 4.17 13.12
C HIS A 338 -8.09 2.92 13.58
N THR A 339 -8.57 1.73 13.18
CA THR A 339 -7.92 0.45 13.48
C THR A 339 -6.71 0.17 12.58
N SER A 340 -6.53 0.97 11.52
CA SER A 340 -5.34 0.99 10.67
C SER A 340 -4.37 2.05 11.21
N GLU A 341 -3.18 1.61 11.62
CA GLU A 341 -2.17 2.46 12.27
C GLU A 341 -1.84 3.72 11.45
N PRO A 342 -1.53 3.63 10.14
CA PRO A 342 -1.18 4.83 9.36
C PRO A 342 -2.36 5.80 9.20
N LEU A 343 -3.61 5.30 9.15
CA LEU A 343 -4.80 6.14 9.03
C LEU A 343 -5.13 6.85 10.35
N ALA A 344 -4.96 6.15 11.46
CA ALA A 344 -5.15 6.72 12.79
C ALA A 344 -4.13 7.84 13.06
N ASP A 345 -2.86 7.59 12.76
CA ASP A 345 -1.79 8.56 12.92
C ASP A 345 -2.05 9.83 12.10
N ALA A 346 -2.46 9.66 10.84
CA ALA A 346 -2.82 10.77 9.96
C ALA A 346 -3.98 11.61 10.54
N TYR A 347 -4.98 10.98 11.16
CA TYR A 347 -6.07 11.71 11.81
C TYR A 347 -5.60 12.44 13.07
N ALA A 348 -4.78 11.79 13.90
CA ALA A 348 -4.20 12.42 15.08
C ALA A 348 -3.39 13.67 14.69
N ALA A 349 -2.53 13.54 13.68
CA ALA A 349 -1.77 14.67 13.14
C ALA A 349 -2.67 15.79 12.62
N ARG A 350 -3.78 15.48 11.93
CA ARG A 350 -4.77 16.48 11.48
C ARG A 350 -5.35 17.28 12.65
N LEU A 351 -5.71 16.60 13.73
CA LEU A 351 -6.28 17.23 14.93
C LEU A 351 -5.23 18.06 15.68
N ILE A 352 -3.99 17.59 15.75
CA ILE A 352 -2.85 18.34 16.33
C ILE A 352 -2.56 19.60 15.53
N ALA A 353 -2.43 19.49 14.19
CA ALA A 353 -2.18 20.63 13.30
C ALA A 353 -3.26 21.71 13.39
N SER A 354 -4.51 21.29 13.61
CA SER A 354 -5.65 22.19 13.76
C SER A 354 -5.92 22.64 15.21
N GLU A 355 -5.06 22.27 16.15
CA GLU A 355 -5.21 22.51 17.60
C GLU A 355 -6.58 22.05 18.17
N ARG A 356 -7.15 20.99 17.60
CA ARG A 356 -8.45 20.40 18.01
C ARG A 356 -8.25 19.40 19.15
N TRP A 357 -7.64 19.85 20.24
CA TRP A 357 -7.19 18.99 21.36
C TRP A 357 -8.31 18.18 22.03
N GLN A 358 -9.52 18.71 22.13
CA GLN A 358 -10.65 17.95 22.69
C GLN A 358 -11.11 16.81 21.78
N ASP A 359 -11.06 17.02 20.46
CA ASP A 359 -11.37 15.96 19.50
C ASP A 359 -10.24 14.93 19.46
N LEU A 360 -8.98 15.37 19.60
CA LEU A 360 -7.83 14.48 19.69
C LEU A 360 -7.95 13.56 20.91
N LEU A 361 -8.28 14.11 22.08
CA LEU A 361 -8.47 13.30 23.29
C LEU A 361 -9.58 12.24 23.10
N ASN A 362 -10.73 12.65 22.54
CA ASN A 362 -11.83 11.72 22.26
C ASN A 362 -11.42 10.63 21.26
N PHE A 363 -10.56 10.97 20.29
CA PHE A 363 -10.07 10.04 19.29
C PHE A 363 -9.03 9.07 19.86
N VAL A 364 -8.10 9.54 20.68
CA VAL A 364 -7.12 8.67 21.37
C VAL A 364 -7.84 7.68 22.27
N ASP A 365 -8.84 8.11 23.03
CA ASP A 365 -9.67 7.23 23.85
C ASP A 365 -10.44 6.19 22.99
N LEU A 366 -10.84 6.54 21.76
CA LEU A 366 -11.45 5.62 20.80
C LEU A 366 -10.45 4.56 20.33
N VAL A 367 -9.24 4.96 19.94
CA VAL A 367 -8.17 4.05 19.48
C VAL A 367 -7.79 3.08 20.59
N LEU A 368 -7.47 3.58 21.78
CA LEU A 368 -7.06 2.74 22.92
C LEU A 368 -8.17 1.79 23.37
N ARG A 369 -9.44 2.18 23.24
CA ARG A 369 -10.58 1.30 23.57
C ARG A 369 -10.71 0.14 22.58
N ASP A 370 -10.60 0.42 21.28
CA ASP A 370 -10.87 -0.57 20.25
C ASP A 370 -9.62 -1.44 19.94
N LYS A 371 -8.42 -0.85 20.04
CA LYS A 371 -7.11 -1.48 19.82
C LYS A 371 -6.08 -0.95 20.85
N PRO A 372 -6.07 -1.48 22.09
CA PRO A 372 -5.23 -0.97 23.19
C PRO A 372 -3.71 -1.08 22.95
N ASN A 373 -3.29 -2.00 22.09
CA ASN A 373 -1.87 -2.23 21.77
C ASN A 373 -1.48 -1.70 20.38
N GLN A 374 -2.30 -0.82 19.79
CA GLN A 374 -1.97 -0.20 18.51
C GLN A 374 -0.71 0.65 18.65
N VAL A 375 0.23 0.53 17.72
CA VAL A 375 1.43 1.38 17.69
C VAL A 375 1.21 2.57 16.75
N THR A 376 2.05 3.59 16.89
CA THR A 376 2.16 4.65 15.91
C THR A 376 3.25 4.29 14.89
N MET A 377 2.98 4.55 13.62
CA MET A 377 3.86 4.28 12.48
C MET A 377 4.49 5.55 11.91
N MET A 378 3.79 6.69 12.00
CA MET A 378 4.23 7.98 11.46
C MET A 378 4.84 8.92 12.49
N PHE A 379 4.69 8.60 13.78
CA PHE A 379 5.32 9.34 14.86
C PHE A 379 6.54 8.57 15.35
N PRO A 380 7.72 9.19 15.43
CA PRO A 380 8.92 8.50 15.87
C PRO A 380 8.91 8.34 17.40
N GLU A 381 9.55 7.27 17.90
CA GLU A 381 9.63 6.94 19.33
C GLU A 381 10.20 8.09 20.17
N GLU A 382 11.09 8.93 19.59
CA GLU A 382 11.63 10.10 20.30
C GLU A 382 10.58 11.18 20.57
N VAL A 383 9.54 11.26 19.74
CA VAL A 383 8.43 12.22 19.86
C VAL A 383 7.28 11.62 20.66
N VAL A 384 6.99 10.32 20.48
CA VAL A 384 5.94 9.59 21.19
C VAL A 384 6.46 8.33 21.90
N PRO A 385 7.26 8.47 22.98
CA PRO A 385 7.88 7.32 23.66
C PRO A 385 6.88 6.36 24.31
N TYR A 386 5.63 6.79 24.50
CA TYR A 386 4.52 5.96 24.95
C TYR A 386 3.39 5.88 23.92
N GLU A 387 3.72 6.06 22.63
CA GLU A 387 2.77 5.94 21.52
C GLU A 387 1.53 6.84 21.74
N TRP A 388 0.33 6.26 21.63
CA TRP A 388 -0.95 6.91 21.86
C TRP A 388 -1.10 7.54 23.25
N GLU A 389 -0.43 7.02 24.28
CA GLU A 389 -0.48 7.63 25.63
C GLU A 389 0.30 8.94 25.70
N THR A 390 1.37 9.11 24.91
CA THR A 390 2.03 10.41 24.78
C THR A 390 1.13 11.42 24.07
N ILE A 391 0.43 11.00 23.02
CA ILE A 391 -0.54 11.85 22.32
C ILE A 391 -1.70 12.24 23.26
N ARG A 392 -2.15 11.30 24.11
CA ARG A 392 -3.15 11.53 25.15
C ARG A 392 -2.68 12.58 26.16
N GLU A 393 -1.46 12.44 26.68
CA GLU A 393 -0.81 13.37 27.60
C GLU A 393 -0.80 14.79 27.03
N ALA A 394 -0.30 14.96 25.81
CA ALA A 394 -0.26 16.25 25.13
C ALA A 394 -1.65 16.89 24.96
N ALA A 395 -2.67 16.10 24.64
CA ALA A 395 -4.05 16.61 24.56
C ALA A 395 -4.55 17.13 25.92
N LEU A 396 -4.26 16.40 27.01
CA LEU A 396 -4.60 16.82 28.36
C LEU A 396 -3.82 18.06 28.81
N GLU A 397 -2.53 18.16 28.48
CA GLU A 397 -1.68 19.34 28.72
C GLU A 397 -2.27 20.57 28.02
N ALA A 398 -2.61 20.43 26.73
CA ALA A 398 -3.17 21.51 25.94
C ALA A 398 -4.54 21.98 26.47
N LEU A 399 -5.37 21.07 26.98
CA LEU A 399 -6.68 21.37 27.56
C LEU A 399 -6.59 21.84 29.03
N GLY A 400 -5.43 21.73 29.68
CA GLY A 400 -5.25 22.04 31.10
C GLY A 400 -5.99 21.10 32.05
N ARG A 401 -6.16 19.82 31.67
CA ARG A 401 -6.86 18.78 32.46
C ARG A 401 -5.98 18.23 33.59
N ARG A 402 -5.67 19.09 34.56
CA ARG A 402 -4.74 18.83 35.67
C ARG A 402 -5.02 17.51 36.41
N ASP A 403 -6.26 17.27 36.82
CA ASP A 403 -6.59 16.11 37.65
C ASP A 403 -6.36 14.79 36.90
N GLU A 404 -6.63 14.78 35.59
CA GLU A 404 -6.42 13.62 34.71
C GLU A 404 -4.92 13.36 34.46
N LEU A 405 -4.13 14.42 34.28
CA LEU A 405 -2.67 14.32 34.17
C LEU A 405 -2.04 13.78 35.46
N ILE A 406 -2.48 14.27 36.63
CA ILE A 406 -2.00 13.76 37.92
C ILE A 406 -2.29 12.26 38.05
N ALA A 407 -3.51 11.83 37.70
CA ALA A 407 -3.88 10.43 37.74
C ALA A 407 -3.04 9.57 36.79
N MET A 408 -2.81 10.04 35.56
CA MET A 408 -1.97 9.37 34.56
C MET A 408 -0.53 9.17 35.06
N TYR A 409 0.13 10.22 35.59
CA TYR A 409 1.50 10.06 36.10
C TYR A 409 1.57 9.19 37.36
N GLN A 410 0.52 9.19 38.20
CA GLN A 410 0.47 8.29 39.35
C GLN A 410 0.42 6.83 38.90
N GLU A 411 -0.39 6.52 37.88
CA GLU A 411 -0.46 5.17 37.29
C GLU A 411 0.87 4.74 36.67
N ARG A 412 1.54 5.63 35.91
CA ARG A 412 2.86 5.32 35.32
C ARG A 412 3.95 5.05 36.36
N LEU A 413 3.89 5.71 37.52
CA LEU A 413 4.87 5.48 38.60
C LEU A 413 4.67 4.16 39.35
N ASP A 414 3.53 3.49 39.17
CA ASP A 414 3.32 2.13 39.68
C ASP A 414 4.06 1.07 38.82
N ASP A 415 4.46 1.41 37.58
CA ASP A 415 5.33 0.58 36.77
C ASP A 415 6.79 0.70 37.22
N THR A 416 7.31 -0.39 37.80
CA THR A 416 8.65 -0.42 38.40
C THR A 416 9.79 -0.45 37.38
N TYR A 417 9.50 -0.68 36.10
CA TYR A 417 10.51 -0.84 35.04
C TYR A 417 10.48 0.27 33.98
N ASP A 418 9.68 1.31 34.17
CA ASP A 418 9.58 2.42 33.23
C ASP A 418 10.92 3.20 33.14
N PRO A 419 11.59 3.26 31.97
CA PRO A 419 12.85 3.99 31.83
C PRO A 419 12.72 5.50 32.11
N ASN A 420 11.51 6.08 32.04
CA ASN A 420 11.29 7.51 32.30
C ASN A 420 10.70 7.81 33.70
N THR A 421 10.83 6.90 34.69
CA THR A 421 10.32 7.13 36.08
C THR A 421 10.74 8.49 36.64
N ALA A 422 11.99 8.93 36.42
CA ALA A 422 12.50 10.20 36.93
C ALA A 422 11.81 11.42 36.27
N LEU A 423 11.49 11.33 34.98
CA LEU A 423 10.74 12.36 34.26
C LEU A 423 9.29 12.40 34.73
N ASN A 424 8.64 11.24 34.88
CA ASN A 424 7.27 11.14 35.39
C ASN A 424 7.12 11.72 36.80
N HIS A 425 8.09 11.52 37.69
CA HIS A 425 8.12 12.19 39.00
C HIS A 425 8.20 13.72 38.89
N LEU A 426 9.02 14.24 37.97
CA LEU A 426 9.19 15.68 37.78
C LEU A 426 7.92 16.31 37.18
N LYS A 427 7.31 15.67 36.18
CA LYS A 427 6.03 16.12 35.59
C LYS A 427 4.91 16.09 36.63
N LEU A 428 4.80 15.02 37.43
CA LEU A 428 3.81 14.93 38.52
C LEU A 428 3.95 16.07 39.54
N GLN A 429 5.16 16.39 39.97
CA GLN A 429 5.40 17.53 40.87
C GLN A 429 4.98 18.85 40.24
N ALA A 430 5.34 19.07 38.97
CA ALA A 430 5.01 20.31 38.26
C ALA A 430 3.50 20.52 38.09
N TRP A 431 2.70 19.44 38.04
CA TRP A 431 1.25 19.49 38.02
C TRP A 431 0.60 19.49 39.41
N GLN A 432 1.33 19.15 40.48
CA GLN A 432 0.85 19.24 41.87
C GLN A 432 1.06 20.63 42.49
N ASP A 433 2.01 21.41 41.98
CA ASP A 433 2.18 22.83 42.28
C ASP A 433 1.15 23.71 41.54
#